data_AF-A0A2T5GK87-F1
#
_entry.id   AF-A0A2T5GK87-F1
#
_cell.length_a   1.000
_cell.length_b   1.000
_cell.length_c   1.000
_cell.angle_alpha   90.00
_cell.angle_beta   90.00
_cell.angle_gamma   90.00
#
_symmetry.space_group_name_H-M   'P 1'
#
loop_
_entity.id
_entity.type
_entity.pdbx_description
1 polymer ?
#
loop_
_entity_poly.entity_id
_entity_poly.type
_entity_poly.pdbx_seq_one_letter_code
_entity_poly.pdbx_strand_id
1 'polypeptide(L)'
;MKKIYLIGAAPVGGNMHFPSEGVIETSPAEADDLVKAGLARFDDLDSLKVDELRTVALNESVAVGPAILKDDLITAIRARRQNKS
;
A
#
# COMPACT_ATOMS: atom_id res chain seq x y z
N MET A 1 -7.88 9.69 10.30
CA MET A 1 -7.46 9.46 8.90
C MET A 1 -6.78 8.11 8.85
N LYS A 2 -7.07 7.28 7.85
CA LYS A 2 -6.43 5.98 7.59
C LYS A 2 -5.66 6.06 6.27
N LYS A 3 -4.52 5.38 6.21
CA LYS A 3 -3.72 5.22 5.01
C LYS A 3 -4.13 3.95 4.30
N ILE A 4 -4.47 4.05 3.03
CA ILE A 4 -4.82 2.92 2.18
C ILE A 4 -3.99 2.93 0.91
N TYR A 5 -3.77 1.74 0.37
CA TYR A 5 -3.22 1.53 -0.96
C TYR A 5 -4.32 1.01 -1.86
N LEU A 6 -4.55 1.68 -2.99
CA LEU A 6 -5.54 1.25 -3.97
C LEU A 6 -5.01 0.06 -4.77
N ILE A 7 -5.85 -0.96 -4.91
CA ILE A 7 -5.62 -2.14 -5.74
C ILE A 7 -6.13 -1.87 -7.18
N GLY A 8 -7.21 -1.09 -7.30
CA GLY A 8 -7.77 -0.63 -8.57
C GLY A 8 -8.17 0.85 -8.51
N ALA A 9 -8.58 1.42 -9.65
CA ALA A 9 -9.08 2.79 -9.67
C ALA A 9 -10.34 2.90 -8.79
N ALA A 10 -10.38 3.86 -7.89
CA ALA A 10 -11.49 4.04 -6.96
C ALA A 10 -11.73 5.51 -6.61
N PRO A 11 -12.99 5.93 -6.41
CA PRO A 11 -13.28 7.26 -5.90
C PRO A 11 -12.92 7.34 -4.40
N VAL A 12 -12.15 8.35 -4.01
CA VAL A 12 -11.82 8.67 -2.61
C VAL A 12 -12.06 10.16 -2.39
N GLY A 13 -12.87 10.53 -1.41
CA GLY A 13 -13.20 11.94 -1.14
C GLY A 13 -13.85 12.68 -2.32
N GLY A 14 -14.49 11.96 -3.23
CA GLY A 14 -15.12 12.51 -4.44
C GLY A 14 -14.21 12.63 -5.66
N ASN A 15 -12.91 12.37 -5.54
CA ASN A 15 -11.97 12.35 -6.65
C ASN A 15 -11.62 10.91 -7.05
N MET A 16 -11.40 10.67 -8.34
CA MET A 16 -10.95 9.36 -8.82
C MET A 16 -9.46 9.22 -8.59
N HIS A 17 -9.06 8.18 -7.87
CA HIS A 17 -7.67 7.87 -7.58
C HIS A 17 -7.25 6.53 -8.19
N PHE A 18 -5.98 6.41 -8.50
CA PHE A 18 -5.38 5.25 -9.15
C PHE A 18 -4.30 4.60 -8.27
N PRO A 19 -4.10 3.27 -8.36
CA PRO A 19 -3.03 2.56 -7.64
C PRO A 19 -1.62 3.14 -7.85
N SER A 20 -1.40 3.79 -8.99
CA SER A 20 -0.12 4.44 -9.32
C SER A 20 0.22 5.62 -8.42
N GLU A 21 -0.79 6.29 -7.83
CA GLU A 21 -0.61 7.41 -6.91
C GLU A 21 -0.05 6.98 -5.56
N GLY A 22 -0.13 5.68 -5.25
CA GLY A 22 0.44 5.13 -4.04
C GLY A 22 -0.51 5.18 -2.85
N VAL A 23 0.00 5.63 -1.71
CA VAL A 23 -0.75 5.62 -0.44
C VAL A 23 -1.61 6.86 -0.36
N ILE A 24 -2.89 6.66 -0.08
CA ILE A 24 -3.90 7.71 0.03
C ILE A 24 -4.36 7.78 1.48
N GLU A 25 -4.44 8.99 2.01
CA GLU A 25 -5.06 9.24 3.30
C GLU A 25 -6.54 9.58 3.12
N THR A 26 -7.41 8.82 3.77
CA THR A 26 -8.85 9.09 3.77
C THR A 26 -9.49 8.89 5.16
N SER A 27 -10.78 9.16 5.29
CA SER A 27 -11.56 8.88 6.48
C SER A 27 -11.57 7.36 6.80
N PRO A 28 -11.64 6.97 8.08
CA PRO A 28 -11.69 5.56 8.46
C PRO A 28 -12.84 4.79 7.80
N ALA A 29 -14.02 5.41 7.68
CA ALA A 29 -15.19 4.78 7.07
C ALA A 29 -14.98 4.49 5.58
N GLU A 30 -14.51 5.48 4.82
CA GLU A 30 -14.25 5.30 3.38
C GLU A 30 -13.11 4.31 3.12
N ALA A 31 -12.06 4.33 3.96
CA ALA A 31 -10.99 3.34 3.90
C ALA A 31 -11.52 1.91 4.12
N ASP A 32 -12.37 1.71 5.13
CA ASP A 32 -12.94 0.39 5.44
C ASP A 32 -13.86 -0.09 4.30
N ASP A 33 -14.65 0.80 3.71
CA ASP A 33 -15.53 0.49 2.57
C ASP A 33 -14.72 0.09 1.32
N LEU A 34 -13.65 0.82 1.01
CA LEU A 34 -12.77 0.51 -0.12
C LEU A 34 -12.04 -0.82 0.08
N VAL A 35 -11.60 -1.12 1.30
CA VAL A 35 -10.99 -2.41 1.64
C VAL A 35 -12.00 -3.54 1.53
N LYS A 36 -13.23 -3.34 2.04
CA LYS A 36 -14.31 -4.33 1.96
C LYS A 36 -14.75 -4.59 0.52
N ALA A 37 -14.70 -3.58 -0.34
CA ALA A 37 -14.96 -3.70 -1.77
C ALA A 37 -13.81 -4.39 -2.54
N GLY A 38 -12.68 -4.68 -1.90
CA GLY A 38 -11.50 -5.23 -2.55
C GLY A 38 -10.77 -4.24 -3.46
N LEU A 39 -11.10 -2.94 -3.35
CA LEU A 39 -10.51 -1.85 -4.12
C LEU A 39 -9.27 -1.26 -3.44
N ALA A 40 -9.11 -1.50 -2.14
CA ALA A 40 -7.98 -1.01 -1.37
C ALA A 40 -7.48 -2.04 -0.34
N ARG A 41 -6.33 -1.74 0.27
CA ARG A 41 -5.79 -2.41 1.46
C ARG A 41 -5.24 -1.35 2.42
N PHE A 42 -5.29 -1.59 3.72
CA PHE A 42 -4.63 -0.68 4.67
C PHE A 42 -3.11 -0.68 4.44
N ASP A 43 -2.51 0.50 4.60
CA ASP A 43 -1.06 0.64 4.61
C ASP A 43 -0.48 0.31 5.99
N ASP A 44 -0.76 -0.89 6.48
CA ASP A 44 -0.25 -1.39 7.76
C ASP A 44 0.89 -2.38 7.53
N LEU A 45 1.95 -1.92 6.85
CA LEU A 45 3.14 -2.72 6.59
C LEU A 45 3.78 -3.27 7.88
N ASP A 46 3.63 -2.55 8.99
CA ASP A 46 4.20 -2.94 10.27
C ASP A 46 3.46 -4.16 10.86
N SER A 47 2.16 -4.31 10.59
CA SER A 47 1.38 -5.49 10.99
C SER A 47 1.60 -6.73 10.11
N LEU A 48 2.08 -6.55 8.88
CA LEU A 48 2.23 -7.63 7.91
C LEU A 48 3.40 -8.56 8.26
N LYS A 49 3.27 -9.85 7.89
CA LYS A 49 4.37 -10.81 7.95
C LYS A 49 5.37 -10.55 6.81
N VAL A 50 6.59 -11.08 6.96
CA VAL A 50 7.65 -10.98 5.94
C VAL A 50 7.18 -11.47 4.57
N ASP A 51 6.42 -12.57 4.50
CA ASP A 51 5.92 -13.12 3.23
C ASP A 51 4.87 -12.21 2.56
N GLU A 52 4.01 -11.58 3.36
CA GLU A 52 3.04 -10.60 2.88
C GLU A 52 3.74 -9.34 2.38
N LEU A 53 4.76 -8.88 3.11
CA LEU A 53 5.61 -7.76 2.70
C LEU A 53 6.39 -8.06 1.41
N ARG A 54 6.87 -9.30 1.22
CA ARG A 54 7.49 -9.71 -0.06
C ARG A 54 6.48 -9.67 -1.21
N THR A 55 5.24 -10.08 -0.96
CA THR A 55 4.17 -10.00 -1.96
C THR A 55 3.85 -8.54 -2.32
N VAL A 56 3.81 -7.65 -1.31
CA VAL A 56 3.67 -6.20 -1.51
C VAL A 56 4.84 -5.66 -2.33
N ALA A 57 6.08 -5.99 -1.95
CA ALA A 57 7.28 -5.57 -2.65
C ALA A 57 7.28 -6.01 -4.12
N LEU A 58 6.93 -7.27 -4.39
CA LEU A 58 6.79 -7.81 -5.75
C LEU A 58 5.75 -7.05 -6.57
N ASN A 59 4.55 -6.85 -6.01
CA ASN A 59 3.48 -6.11 -6.69
C ASN A 59 3.88 -4.66 -7.01
N GLU A 60 4.71 -4.06 -6.15
CA GLU A 60 5.20 -2.69 -6.32
C GLU A 60 6.51 -2.61 -7.12
N SER A 61 6.97 -3.74 -7.67
CA SER A 61 8.22 -3.87 -8.42
C SER A 61 9.44 -3.38 -7.62
N VAL A 62 9.45 -3.67 -6.32
CA VAL A 62 10.56 -3.43 -5.41
C VAL A 62 11.44 -4.68 -5.42
N ALA A 63 12.67 -4.53 -5.91
CA ALA A 63 13.64 -5.60 -5.90
C ALA A 63 14.11 -5.86 -4.46
N VAL A 64 13.75 -7.03 -3.91
CA VAL A 64 14.12 -7.44 -2.56
C VAL A 64 14.84 -8.78 -2.60
N GLY A 65 16.04 -8.84 -2.02
CA GLY A 65 16.85 -10.06 -1.96
C GLY A 65 16.29 -11.13 -1.01
N PRO A 66 16.78 -12.37 -1.07
CA PRO A 66 16.32 -13.46 -0.20
C PRO A 66 16.65 -13.23 1.28
N ALA A 67 17.75 -12.53 1.61
CA ALA A 67 18.22 -12.32 2.98
C ALA A 67 17.76 -11.00 3.65
N ILE A 68 16.77 -10.32 3.07
CA ILE A 68 16.30 -9.02 3.56
C ILE A 68 15.44 -9.18 4.85
N LEU A 69 15.69 -8.32 5.84
CA LEU A 69 14.93 -8.27 7.10
C LEU A 69 13.55 -7.64 6.89
N LYS A 70 12.63 -7.86 7.85
CA LYS A 70 11.28 -7.28 7.82
C LYS A 70 11.33 -5.76 7.67
N ASP A 71 12.12 -5.08 8.50
CA ASP A 71 12.20 -3.63 8.52
C ASP A 71 12.82 -3.08 7.22
N ASP A 72 13.74 -3.82 6.62
CA ASP A 72 14.31 -3.48 5.31
C ASP A 72 13.27 -3.59 4.19
N LEU A 73 12.37 -4.59 4.22
CA LEU A 73 11.25 -4.68 3.27
C LEU A 73 10.34 -3.46 3.41
N ILE A 74 9.95 -3.14 4.64
CA ILE A 74 9.06 -2.00 4.91
C ILE A 74 9.71 -0.71 4.41
N THR A 75 11.00 -0.53 4.70
CA THR A 75 11.77 0.64 4.26
C THR A 75 11.88 0.71 2.74
N ALA A 76 12.18 -0.41 2.06
CA ALA A 76 12.28 -0.46 0.61
C ALA A 76 10.93 -0.17 -0.09
N ILE A 77 9.83 -0.71 0.44
CA ILE A 77 8.47 -0.44 -0.04
C ILE A 77 8.14 1.04 0.15
N ARG A 78 8.37 1.59 1.34
CA ARG A 78 8.15 3.02 1.65
C ARG A 78 8.99 3.93 0.75
N ALA A 79 10.27 3.61 0.54
CA ALA A 79 11.18 4.38 -0.29
C ALA A 79 10.75 4.38 -1.77
N ARG A 80 10.33 3.21 -2.30
CA ARG A 80 9.79 3.12 -3.67
C ARG A 80 8.58 4.02 -3.86
N ARG A 81 7.71 4.09 -2.86
CA ARG A 81 6.50 4.91 -2.87
C ARG A 81 6.81 6.41 -2.81
N GLN A 82 7.80 6.83 -2.02
CA GLN A 82 8.24 8.23 -1.99
C GLN A 82 8.90 8.67 -3.31
N ASN A 83 9.61 7.77 -3.98
CA ASN A 83 10.27 8.04 -5.28
C ASN A 83 9.34 7.98 -6.51
N LYS A 84 8.03 7.76 -6.34
CA LYS A 84 7.05 7.85 -7.45
C LYS A 84 6.49 9.25 -7.66
N SER A 85 7.06 10.27 -7.00
CA SER A 85 6.70 11.68 -7.22
C SER A 85 7.02 12.18 -8.62
#